data_AF-A0A6V8CSP5-F1
#
_entry.id   AF-A0A6V8CSP5-F1
#
_cell.length_a   1.000
_cell.length_b   1.000
_cell.length_c   1.000
_cell.angle_alpha   90.00
_cell.angle_beta   90.00
_cell.angle_gamma   90.00
#
_symmetry.space_group_name_H-M   'P 1'
#
loop_
_entity.id
_entity.type
_entity.pdbx_description
1 polymer ?
#
loop_
_entity_poly.entity_id
_entity_poly.type
_entity_poly.pdbx_seq_one_letter_code
_entity_poly.pdbx_strand_id
1 'polypeptide(L)'
;MGSSIEREIELSQQRGFEVEWTDGNGIQRLVDVPRTVYPPREDSTLLHRALLKLQGAPGRLLEIGCGSGVISHSMAMIGWNVVAIDPNPFAVACARSLDDTGMIVLEGELEEGPHLSHGPFDVIAWNPPYLEPIEDHLGPMEEAALTRPEIHPILQAIDHLENTGCLAKDGCIVIITSDDDATRQALSQADRREWCSRRIDGHSKGGERLAAVCIWRPWRFEPKRIKETESTMDELPDDSEVGDVVIADTQTSGRGRRGNDWIGIDGDFFGTWCIVGPGTTKLTTRDLHIMSVTAVLEALQAFTGNGIDRIGWRPKSDLGVRWPNDLVRGEDAEKCGGLLLHARTRGNEVRIHLGIGMNGSSRTVEDYLYPPILEGTLDGLEDRIHHALAGWFMIHPRVPSPDLEAMRRTWWAASRTTRVISEIRRGEMQVNAFHLDEEGLHGWNGVSVIDLSDVI
;
A
#
# COMPACT_ATOMS: atom_id res chain seq x y z
N MET A 1 8.71 4.83 43.12
CA MET A 1 8.08 5.05 41.81
C MET A 1 6.59 4.99 42.09
N GLY A 2 5.88 6.11 41.99
CA GLY A 2 4.44 6.16 42.27
C GLY A 2 3.70 5.19 41.37
N SER A 3 2.60 4.60 41.87
CA SER A 3 1.76 3.78 41.01
C SER A 3 1.32 4.58 39.79
N SER A 4 1.20 3.94 38.62
CA SER A 4 0.84 4.61 37.36
C SER A 4 -0.38 5.54 37.50
N ILE A 5 -1.32 5.18 38.38
CA ILE A 5 -2.53 5.96 38.71
C ILE A 5 -2.21 7.28 39.43
N GLU A 6 -1.38 7.28 40.47
CA GLU A 6 -1.07 8.52 41.24
C GLU A 6 -0.31 9.53 40.38
N ARG A 7 0.60 9.03 39.54
CA ARG A 7 1.33 9.84 38.56
C ARG A 7 0.37 10.44 37.52
N GLU A 8 -0.60 9.67 37.03
CA GLU A 8 -1.61 10.15 36.08
C GLU A 8 -2.47 11.26 36.68
N ILE A 9 -2.93 11.07 37.92
CA ILE A 9 -3.68 12.10 38.65
C ILE A 9 -2.84 13.37 38.79
N GLU A 10 -1.57 13.25 39.17
CA GLU A 10 -0.66 14.40 39.28
C GLU A 10 -0.49 15.12 37.94
N LEU A 11 -0.24 14.38 36.85
CA LEU A 11 -0.06 14.95 35.51
C LEU A 11 -1.33 15.65 35.01
N SER A 12 -2.51 15.07 35.22
CA SER A 12 -3.79 15.65 34.80
C SER A 12 -4.13 16.98 35.50
N GLN A 13 -3.57 17.22 36.69
CA GLN A 13 -3.78 18.47 37.45
C GLN A 13 -2.76 19.56 37.11
N GLN A 14 -1.69 19.23 36.38
CA GLN A 14 -0.67 20.19 36.00
C GLN A 14 -1.11 21.03 34.79
N ARG A 15 -0.51 22.21 34.65
CA ARG A 15 -0.65 22.99 33.41
C ARG A 15 -0.07 22.22 32.24
N GLY A 16 -0.75 22.33 31.09
CA GLY A 16 -0.23 21.90 29.80
C GLY A 16 1.05 22.62 29.42
N PHE A 17 1.56 22.29 28.24
CA PHE A 17 2.79 22.86 27.69
C PHE A 17 2.58 23.24 26.24
N GLU A 18 3.27 24.29 25.81
CA GLU A 18 3.27 24.71 24.42
C GLU A 18 4.17 23.78 23.59
N VAL A 19 3.63 23.34 22.45
CA VAL A 19 4.37 22.58 21.44
C VAL A 19 4.35 23.39 20.15
N GLU A 20 5.53 23.57 19.55
CA GLU A 20 5.65 24.06 18.19
C GLU A 20 5.58 22.86 17.23
N TRP A 21 4.52 22.81 16.44
CA TRP A 21 4.30 21.78 15.44
C TRP A 21 4.43 22.37 14.03
N THR A 22 5.16 21.69 13.15
CA THR A 22 5.22 22.03 11.74
C THR A 22 4.32 21.08 10.97
N ASP A 23 3.27 21.62 10.36
CA ASP A 23 2.29 20.83 9.62
C ASP A 23 2.85 20.31 8.28
N GLY A 24 2.09 19.45 7.61
CA GLY A 24 2.46 18.87 6.33
C GLY A 24 2.71 19.87 5.18
N ASN A 25 2.31 21.14 5.32
CA ASN A 25 2.62 22.23 4.37
C ASN A 25 3.85 23.04 4.79
N GLY A 26 4.50 22.69 5.91
CA GLY A 26 5.62 23.46 6.46
C GLY A 26 5.20 24.67 7.29
N ILE A 27 3.91 24.78 7.66
CA ILE A 27 3.42 25.90 8.48
C ILE A 27 3.61 25.56 9.96
N GLN A 28 4.28 26.45 10.70
CA GLN A 28 4.47 26.32 12.13
C GLN A 28 3.23 26.79 12.91
N ARG A 29 2.84 26.03 13.92
CA ARG A 29 1.71 26.30 14.81
C ARG A 29 2.13 26.06 16.25
N LEU A 30 1.74 26.98 17.14
CA LEU A 30 1.88 26.80 18.58
C LEU A 30 0.57 26.22 19.12
N VAL A 31 0.68 25.17 19.93
CA VAL A 31 -0.46 24.40 20.44
C VAL A 31 -0.24 24.13 21.92
N ASP A 32 -1.21 24.50 22.75
CA ASP A 32 -1.24 24.16 24.16
C ASP A 32 -1.73 22.72 24.34
N VAL A 33 -0.87 21.81 24.79
CA VAL A 33 -1.18 20.39 24.94
C VAL A 33 -1.24 19.99 26.42
N PRO A 34 -2.32 19.35 26.89
CA PRO A 34 -2.38 18.76 28.24
C PRO A 34 -1.31 17.69 28.43
N ARG A 35 -0.83 17.49 29.66
CA ARG A 35 0.29 16.55 29.92
C ARG A 35 -0.02 15.09 29.66
N THR A 36 -1.29 14.73 29.69
CA THR A 36 -1.79 13.36 29.48
C THR A 36 -2.24 13.13 28.04
N VAL A 37 -2.03 14.10 27.15
CA VAL A 37 -2.39 14.04 25.72
C VAL A 37 -1.12 13.90 24.90
N TYR A 38 -1.14 12.99 23.93
CA TYR A 38 -0.04 12.82 22.99
C TYR A 38 0.18 14.11 22.19
N PRO A 39 1.37 14.75 22.31
CA PRO A 39 1.65 15.97 21.56
C PRO A 39 1.84 15.65 20.08
N PRO A 40 1.56 16.59 19.17
CA PRO A 40 1.82 16.38 17.76
C PRO A 40 3.32 16.18 17.51
N ARG A 41 3.66 15.11 16.78
CA ARG A 41 5.03 14.73 16.43
C ARG A 41 5.16 14.47 14.92
N GLU A 42 6.26 13.83 14.53
CA GLU A 42 6.59 13.56 13.13
C GLU A 42 5.56 12.66 12.42
N ASP A 43 5.02 11.67 13.12
CA ASP A 43 3.89 10.84 12.70
C ASP A 43 2.61 11.66 12.42
N SER A 44 2.36 12.69 13.23
CA SER A 44 1.24 13.63 13.06
C SER A 44 1.44 14.48 11.80
N THR A 45 2.67 14.96 11.58
CA THR A 45 3.04 15.65 10.33
C THR A 45 2.93 14.73 9.12
N LEU A 46 3.32 13.46 9.24
CA LEU A 46 3.21 12.46 8.19
C LEU A 46 1.74 12.21 7.82
N LEU A 47 0.86 11.98 8.80
CA LEU A 47 -0.58 11.78 8.56
C LEU A 47 -1.18 13.01 7.91
N HIS A 48 -0.93 14.20 8.45
CA HIS A 48 -1.43 15.45 7.86
C HIS A 48 -0.96 15.64 6.42
N ARG A 49 0.33 15.42 6.13
CA ARG A 49 0.88 15.50 4.77
C ARG A 49 0.24 14.50 3.82
N ALA A 50 -0.05 13.29 4.31
CA ALA A 50 -0.75 12.27 3.54
C ALA A 50 -2.20 12.67 3.22
N LEU A 51 -2.92 13.24 4.19
CA LEU A 51 -4.28 13.74 4.01
C LEU A 51 -4.35 14.91 3.01
N LEU A 52 -3.35 15.80 3.00
CA LEU A 52 -3.25 16.89 2.03
C LEU A 52 -3.04 16.43 0.58
N LYS A 53 -2.56 15.20 0.37
CA LYS A 53 -2.37 14.60 -0.97
C LYS A 53 -3.65 13.99 -1.54
N LEU A 54 -4.72 13.90 -0.75
CA LEU A 54 -5.98 13.30 -1.19
C LEU A 54 -6.60 14.10 -2.34
N GLN A 55 -7.33 13.39 -3.19
CA GLN A 55 -7.95 13.93 -4.40
C GLN A 55 -9.43 14.28 -4.18
N GLY A 56 -9.95 15.11 -5.10
CA GLY A 56 -11.34 15.57 -5.09
C GLY A 56 -11.57 16.78 -4.17
N ALA A 57 -12.81 17.27 -4.16
CA ALA A 57 -13.22 18.34 -3.26
C ALA A 57 -13.36 17.81 -1.81
N PRO A 58 -13.10 18.60 -0.76
CA PRO A 58 -13.28 18.17 0.62
C PRO A 58 -14.63 17.48 0.88
N GLY A 59 -14.60 16.40 1.64
CA GLY A 59 -15.77 15.61 2.02
C GLY A 59 -15.95 15.53 3.53
N ARG A 60 -16.47 14.41 4.01
CA ARG A 60 -16.54 14.07 5.43
C ARG A 60 -15.30 13.29 5.85
N LEU A 61 -14.61 13.79 6.86
CA LEU A 61 -13.42 13.18 7.46
C LEU A 61 -13.78 12.69 8.88
N LEU A 62 -13.44 11.45 9.20
CA LEU A 62 -13.34 10.99 10.58
C LEU A 62 -11.87 10.91 10.97
N GLU A 63 -11.46 11.54 12.07
CA GLU A 63 -10.16 11.27 12.71
C GLU A 63 -10.37 10.41 13.97
N ILE A 64 -9.70 9.26 14.02
CA ILE A 64 -9.70 8.35 15.17
C ILE A 64 -8.47 8.66 16.02
N GLY A 65 -8.68 8.95 17.31
CA GLY A 65 -7.61 9.33 18.24
C GLY A 65 -7.05 10.72 17.93
N CYS A 66 -7.90 11.75 17.97
CA CYS A 66 -7.51 13.08 17.51
C CYS A 66 -6.43 13.76 18.37
N GLY A 67 -6.20 13.30 19.61
CA GLY A 67 -5.14 13.80 20.49
C GLY A 67 -5.23 15.31 20.68
N SER A 68 -4.20 16.04 20.23
CA SER A 68 -4.16 17.50 20.30
C SER A 68 -5.18 18.22 19.40
N GLY A 69 -5.78 17.53 18.42
CA GLY A 69 -6.77 18.07 17.47
C GLY A 69 -6.19 18.86 16.30
N VAL A 70 -4.87 18.96 16.18
CA VAL A 70 -4.21 19.84 15.18
C VAL A 70 -4.45 19.39 13.74
N ILE A 71 -4.57 18.09 13.50
CA ILE A 71 -4.85 17.52 12.18
C ILE A 71 -6.31 17.79 11.83
N SER A 72 -7.25 17.41 12.70
CA SER A 72 -8.68 17.74 12.59
C SER A 72 -8.92 19.21 12.29
N HIS A 73 -8.33 20.12 13.07
CA HIS A 73 -8.45 21.56 12.87
C HIS A 73 -7.94 22.00 11.50
N SER A 74 -6.74 21.57 11.13
CA SER A 74 -6.13 21.95 9.87
C SER A 74 -6.92 21.44 8.65
N MET A 75 -7.46 20.22 8.73
CA MET A 75 -8.32 19.67 7.68
C MET A 75 -9.65 20.41 7.59
N ALA A 76 -10.25 20.78 8.73
CA ALA A 76 -11.47 21.59 8.76
C ALA A 76 -11.24 22.99 8.15
N MET A 77 -10.10 23.62 8.41
CA MET A 77 -9.71 24.93 7.85
C MET A 77 -9.63 24.93 6.31
N ILE A 78 -9.34 23.78 5.69
CA ILE A 78 -9.32 23.65 4.22
C ILE A 78 -10.64 23.08 3.67
N GLY A 79 -11.71 23.05 4.48
CA GLY A 79 -13.08 22.81 4.04
C GLY A 79 -13.61 21.39 4.28
N TRP A 80 -12.88 20.52 4.97
CA TRP A 80 -13.42 19.20 5.34
C TRP A 80 -14.49 19.33 6.43
N ASN A 81 -15.54 18.52 6.34
CA ASN A 81 -16.46 18.32 7.46
C ASN A 81 -15.88 17.26 8.39
N VAL A 82 -15.25 17.71 9.48
CA VAL A 82 -14.46 16.85 10.36
C VAL A 82 -15.26 16.40 11.57
N VAL A 83 -15.25 15.09 11.80
CA VAL A 83 -15.61 14.46 13.06
C VAL A 83 -14.34 13.87 13.66
N ALA A 84 -14.09 14.13 14.93
CA ALA A 84 -12.93 13.67 15.67
C ALA A 84 -13.41 12.87 16.88
N ILE A 85 -12.80 11.71 17.13
CA ILE A 85 -13.07 10.90 18.33
C ILE A 85 -11.80 10.64 19.11
N ASP A 86 -11.89 10.64 20.43
CA ASP A 86 -10.80 10.24 21.31
C ASP A 86 -11.37 9.74 22.65
N PRO A 87 -10.89 8.61 23.20
CA PRO A 87 -11.31 8.15 24.53
C PRO A 87 -10.79 9.03 25.67
N ASN A 88 -9.74 9.82 25.44
CA ASN A 88 -9.19 10.72 26.45
C ASN A 88 -9.98 12.04 26.50
N PRO A 89 -10.72 12.33 27.59
CA PRO A 89 -11.50 13.57 27.68
C PRO A 89 -10.63 14.85 27.64
N PHE A 90 -9.35 14.77 28.01
CA PHE A 90 -8.42 15.90 27.87
C PHE A 90 -8.01 16.14 26.40
N ALA A 91 -7.91 15.09 25.59
CA ALA A 91 -7.70 15.21 24.14
C ALA A 91 -8.93 15.86 23.48
N VAL A 92 -10.13 15.40 23.85
CA VAL A 92 -11.39 16.01 23.41
C VAL A 92 -11.47 17.50 23.77
N ALA A 93 -11.12 17.85 25.02
CA ALA A 93 -11.08 19.25 25.47
C ALA A 93 -10.02 20.07 24.72
N CYS A 94 -8.85 19.49 24.44
CA CYS A 94 -7.78 20.10 23.67
C CYS A 94 -8.23 20.39 22.23
N ALA A 95 -8.76 19.40 21.52
CA ALA A 95 -9.23 19.58 20.15
C ALA A 95 -10.37 20.62 20.05
N ARG A 96 -11.31 20.62 21.01
CA ARG A 96 -12.38 21.64 21.08
C ARG A 96 -11.87 23.05 21.36
N SER A 97 -10.75 23.21 22.04
CA SER A 97 -10.19 24.55 22.32
C SER A 97 -9.60 25.21 21.09
N LEU A 98 -9.18 24.40 20.10
CA LEU A 98 -8.70 24.87 18.80
C LEU A 98 -9.84 25.21 17.83
N ASP A 99 -11.05 24.68 18.06
CA ASP A 99 -12.11 24.73 17.07
C ASP A 99 -12.75 26.12 16.92
N ASP A 100 -12.49 26.75 15.80
CA ASP A 100 -13.20 27.90 15.24
C ASP A 100 -13.87 27.59 13.89
N THR A 101 -13.87 26.30 13.50
CA THR A 101 -14.28 25.80 12.18
C THR A 101 -15.65 25.12 12.19
N GLY A 102 -16.11 24.69 13.37
CA GLY A 102 -17.35 23.92 13.54
C GLY A 102 -17.13 22.40 13.42
N MET A 103 -15.93 21.91 13.77
CA MET A 103 -15.67 20.47 13.83
C MET A 103 -16.49 19.80 14.94
N ILE A 104 -16.77 18.52 14.80
CA ILE A 104 -17.47 17.74 15.83
C ILE A 104 -16.45 16.86 16.55
N VAL A 105 -16.13 17.19 17.81
CA VAL A 105 -15.23 16.36 18.64
C VAL A 105 -16.06 15.59 19.66
N LEU A 106 -15.93 14.26 19.68
CA LEU A 106 -16.69 13.36 20.55
C LEU A 106 -15.74 12.55 21.45
N GLU A 107 -16.19 12.29 22.67
CA GLU A 107 -15.50 11.35 23.56
C GLU A 107 -15.96 9.93 23.23
N GLY A 108 -15.00 9.02 23.11
CA GLY A 108 -15.25 7.59 22.95
C GLY A 108 -14.30 6.90 21.97
N GLU A 109 -14.35 5.57 22.00
CA GLU A 109 -13.53 4.70 21.14
C GLU A 109 -14.20 4.43 19.78
N LEU A 110 -13.46 3.79 18.88
CA LEU A 110 -13.98 3.39 17.57
C LEU A 110 -15.19 2.45 17.75
N GLU A 111 -15.05 1.45 18.62
CA GLU A 111 -16.01 0.37 18.88
C GLU A 111 -17.32 0.87 19.51
N GLU A 112 -17.27 1.96 20.29
CA GLU A 112 -18.43 2.56 20.94
C GLU A 112 -19.32 3.30 19.93
N GLY A 113 -18.76 3.66 18.78
CA GLY A 113 -19.50 4.25 17.66
C GLY A 113 -20.11 5.64 17.86
N PRO A 114 -19.55 6.58 18.65
CA PRO A 114 -20.13 7.93 18.80
C PRO A 114 -20.19 8.68 17.45
N HIS A 115 -19.25 8.39 16.56
CA HIS A 115 -19.16 8.96 15.21
C HIS A 115 -20.22 8.44 14.23
N LEU A 116 -20.90 7.31 14.51
CA LEU A 116 -21.75 6.61 13.53
C LEU A 116 -22.93 7.46 13.05
N SER A 117 -23.43 8.37 13.88
CA SER A 117 -24.52 9.28 13.51
C SER A 117 -24.11 10.42 12.56
N HIS A 118 -22.80 10.58 12.30
CA HIS A 118 -22.24 11.63 11.46
C HIS A 118 -21.69 11.11 10.12
N GLY A 119 -21.72 9.80 9.90
CA GLY A 119 -21.29 9.14 8.67
C GLY A 119 -22.36 9.15 7.55
N PRO A 120 -22.11 8.39 6.47
CA PRO A 120 -20.83 7.73 6.16
C PRO A 120 -19.73 8.76 5.86
N PHE A 121 -18.47 8.35 6.02
CA PHE A 121 -17.28 9.17 5.85
C PHE A 121 -16.61 8.91 4.50
N ASP A 122 -16.15 9.97 3.84
CA ASP A 122 -15.35 9.87 2.62
C ASP A 122 -13.92 9.41 2.94
N VAL A 123 -13.41 9.82 4.10
CA VAL A 123 -12.06 9.49 4.56
C VAL A 123 -12.09 9.21 6.06
N ILE A 124 -11.43 8.14 6.47
CA ILE A 124 -11.18 7.83 7.88
C ILE A 124 -9.67 7.87 8.10
N ALA A 125 -9.20 8.77 8.94
CA ALA A 125 -7.80 8.99 9.26
C ALA A 125 -7.46 8.42 10.64
N TRP A 126 -6.33 7.72 10.75
CA TRP A 126 -5.91 7.17 12.03
C TRP A 126 -4.38 7.13 12.15
N ASN A 127 -3.86 7.73 13.22
CA ASN A 127 -2.50 7.51 13.70
C ASN A 127 -2.55 6.64 14.96
N PRO A 128 -2.66 5.31 14.82
CA PRO A 128 -2.80 4.43 15.96
C PRO A 128 -1.48 4.31 16.74
N PRO A 129 -1.52 3.88 18.01
CA PRO A 129 -0.33 3.42 18.70
C PRO A 129 0.28 2.21 17.98
N TYR A 130 1.61 2.23 17.77
CA TYR A 130 2.32 1.19 17.03
C TYR A 130 3.61 0.71 17.72
N LEU A 131 3.96 1.25 18.89
CA LEU A 131 5.15 0.84 19.64
C LEU A 131 4.88 -0.42 20.47
N GLU A 132 5.91 -1.25 20.63
CA GLU A 132 5.86 -2.39 21.56
C GLU A 132 5.82 -1.88 23.02
N PRO A 133 5.14 -2.58 23.93
CA PRO A 133 5.10 -2.20 25.34
C PRO A 133 6.53 -2.13 25.93
N ILE A 134 6.86 -1.04 26.63
CA ILE A 134 8.15 -0.88 27.33
C ILE A 134 7.92 -1.11 28.83
N GLU A 135 8.86 -1.78 29.52
CA GLU A 135 8.75 -2.09 30.96
C GLU A 135 8.69 -0.83 31.87
N ASP A 136 9.15 0.33 31.41
CA ASP A 136 9.08 1.59 32.15
C ASP A 136 7.77 2.33 31.82
N HIS A 137 6.77 2.17 32.68
CA HIS A 137 5.42 2.71 32.50
C HIS A 137 5.40 4.25 32.48
N LEU A 138 5.07 4.80 31.31
CA LEU A 138 4.38 6.08 31.17
C LEU A 138 2.93 5.88 31.68
N GLY A 139 2.27 6.89 32.23
CA GLY A 139 0.96 6.67 32.89
C GLY A 139 -0.10 6.06 31.95
N PRO A 140 -1.23 5.51 32.45
CA PRO A 140 -2.13 4.67 31.65
C PRO A 140 -2.67 5.32 30.37
N MET A 141 -2.88 6.65 30.37
CA MET A 141 -3.36 7.37 29.19
C MET A 141 -2.26 7.53 28.13
N GLU A 142 -1.01 7.75 28.57
CA GLU A 142 0.15 7.87 27.67
C GLU A 142 0.53 6.50 27.10
N GLU A 143 0.44 5.43 27.90
CA GLU A 143 0.66 4.06 27.45
C GLU A 143 -0.38 3.64 26.40
N ALA A 144 -1.67 3.88 26.64
CA ALA A 144 -2.72 3.61 25.66
C ALA A 144 -2.54 4.37 24.33
N ALA A 145 -1.92 5.55 24.36
CA ALA A 145 -1.61 6.34 23.18
C ALA A 145 -0.37 5.87 22.40
N LEU A 146 0.47 4.99 22.98
CA LEU A 146 1.74 4.57 22.40
C LEU A 146 1.79 3.07 22.10
N THR A 147 1.20 2.25 22.96
CA THR A 147 1.34 0.79 22.93
C THR A 147 0.36 0.14 21.97
N ARG A 148 0.90 -0.68 21.07
CA ARG A 148 0.11 -1.42 20.08
C ARG A 148 -0.97 -2.29 20.73
N PRO A 149 -2.22 -2.24 20.24
CA PRO A 149 -3.29 -3.12 20.71
C PRO A 149 -3.10 -4.57 20.28
N GLU A 150 -3.77 -5.50 20.97
CA GLU A 150 -3.71 -6.94 20.65
C GLU A 150 -4.14 -7.24 19.20
N ILE A 151 -5.19 -6.56 18.73
CA ILE A 151 -5.65 -6.61 17.35
C ILE A 151 -4.97 -5.49 16.58
N HIS A 152 -4.33 -5.80 15.46
CA HIS A 152 -3.65 -4.78 14.66
C HIS A 152 -4.65 -3.69 14.21
N PRO A 153 -4.33 -2.38 14.32
CA PRO A 153 -5.25 -1.28 14.00
C PRO A 153 -5.90 -1.33 12.62
N ILE A 154 -5.16 -1.80 11.60
CA ILE A 154 -5.72 -2.05 10.26
C ILE A 154 -6.92 -3.01 10.30
N LEU A 155 -6.79 -4.12 11.04
CA LEU A 155 -7.85 -5.13 11.14
C LEU A 155 -9.00 -4.62 12.01
N GLN A 156 -8.68 -3.92 13.10
CA GLN A 156 -9.67 -3.25 13.96
C GLN A 156 -10.54 -2.27 13.17
N ALA A 157 -9.92 -1.43 12.33
CA ALA A 157 -10.65 -0.53 11.44
C ALA A 157 -11.55 -1.32 10.48
N ILE A 158 -11.02 -2.33 9.80
CA ILE A 158 -11.80 -3.13 8.84
C ILE A 158 -12.98 -3.85 9.52
N ASP A 159 -12.76 -4.47 10.69
CA ASP A 159 -13.81 -5.10 11.47
C ASP A 159 -14.94 -4.13 11.80
N HIS A 160 -14.59 -2.92 12.25
CA HIS A 160 -15.57 -1.89 12.54
C HIS A 160 -16.36 -1.47 11.29
N LEU A 161 -15.68 -1.25 10.16
CA LEU A 161 -16.33 -0.82 8.93
C LEU A 161 -17.27 -1.87 8.33
N GLU A 162 -16.90 -3.14 8.39
CA GLU A 162 -17.73 -4.23 7.89
C GLU A 162 -19.00 -4.43 8.72
N ASN A 163 -18.95 -4.11 10.02
CA ASN A 163 -20.10 -4.22 10.91
C ASN A 163 -21.01 -2.98 10.92
N THR A 164 -20.49 -1.80 10.57
CA THR A 164 -21.22 -0.53 10.72
C THR A 164 -21.58 0.14 9.40
N GLY A 165 -20.83 -0.12 8.32
CA GLY A 165 -21.01 0.57 7.04
C GLY A 165 -20.74 2.07 7.10
N CYS A 166 -19.93 2.55 8.06
CA CYS A 166 -19.69 3.99 8.23
C CYS A 166 -18.71 4.60 7.22
N LEU A 167 -18.15 3.80 6.30
CA LEU A 167 -17.36 4.28 5.17
C LEU A 167 -18.25 4.47 3.94
N ALA A 168 -18.08 5.58 3.22
CA ALA A 168 -18.76 5.81 1.95
C ALA A 168 -18.32 4.79 0.89
N LYS A 169 -19.14 4.58 -0.14
CA LYS A 169 -18.88 3.60 -1.22
C LYS A 169 -17.50 3.78 -1.87
N ASP A 170 -17.12 5.04 -2.14
CA ASP A 170 -15.82 5.42 -2.69
C ASP A 170 -14.94 6.09 -1.61
N GLY A 171 -15.13 5.67 -0.35
CA GLY A 171 -14.35 6.14 0.78
C GLY A 171 -13.07 5.34 0.97
N CYS A 172 -12.11 5.91 1.68
CA CYS A 172 -10.88 5.22 2.03
C CYS A 172 -10.44 5.46 3.49
N ILE A 173 -9.62 4.54 3.99
CA ILE A 173 -8.90 4.71 5.25
C ILE A 173 -7.51 5.25 4.92
N VAL A 174 -7.00 6.18 5.71
CA VAL A 174 -5.59 6.60 5.72
C VAL A 174 -5.03 6.32 7.10
N ILE A 175 -4.10 5.38 7.19
CA ILE A 175 -3.55 4.92 8.46
C ILE A 175 -2.03 5.02 8.48
N ILE A 176 -1.48 5.48 9.60
CA ILE A 176 -0.04 5.42 9.87
C ILE A 176 0.31 4.02 10.37
N THR A 177 1.39 3.47 9.84
CA THR A 177 1.82 2.12 10.20
C THR A 177 3.34 1.99 10.06
N SER A 178 3.93 1.12 10.87
CA SER A 178 5.36 0.81 10.91
C SER A 178 5.78 -0.32 9.97
N ASP A 179 7.05 -0.35 9.58
CA ASP A 179 7.63 -1.39 8.71
C ASP A 179 7.96 -2.70 9.46
N ASP A 180 6.94 -3.37 9.99
CA ASP A 180 7.11 -4.63 10.72
C ASP A 180 6.29 -5.78 10.15
N ASP A 181 6.53 -7.00 10.68
CA ASP A 181 5.85 -8.19 10.19
C ASP A 181 4.34 -8.16 10.47
N ALA A 182 3.92 -7.66 11.64
CA ALA A 182 2.51 -7.59 12.02
C ALA A 182 1.72 -6.70 11.05
N THR A 183 2.28 -5.55 10.64
CA THR A 183 1.71 -4.67 9.62
C THR A 183 1.54 -5.41 8.28
N ARG A 184 2.58 -6.10 7.82
CA ARG A 184 2.53 -6.85 6.54
C ARG A 184 1.47 -7.96 6.59
N GLN A 185 1.35 -8.65 7.71
CA GLN A 185 0.34 -9.68 7.90
C GLN A 185 -1.07 -9.09 7.99
N ALA A 186 -1.24 -7.96 8.67
CA ALA A 186 -2.52 -7.25 8.75
C ALA A 186 -3.01 -6.79 7.37
N LEU A 187 -2.11 -6.24 6.54
CA LEU A 187 -2.44 -5.89 5.15
C LEU A 187 -2.79 -7.13 4.31
N SER A 188 -2.08 -8.25 4.47
CA SER A 188 -2.43 -9.50 3.76
C SER A 188 -3.77 -10.09 4.22
N GLN A 189 -4.13 -9.92 5.49
CA GLN A 189 -5.44 -10.31 6.01
C GLN A 189 -6.56 -9.38 5.53
N ALA A 190 -6.32 -8.07 5.48
CA ALA A 190 -7.21 -7.09 4.86
C ALA A 190 -7.49 -7.46 3.39
N ASP A 191 -6.45 -7.84 2.66
CA ASP A 191 -6.55 -8.32 1.28
C ASP A 191 -7.43 -9.57 1.14
N ARG A 192 -7.37 -10.53 2.08
CA ARG A 192 -8.30 -11.69 2.06
C ARG A 192 -9.75 -11.31 2.26
N ARG A 193 -10.01 -10.11 2.79
CA ARG A 193 -11.34 -9.55 3.07
C ARG A 193 -11.78 -8.56 2.00
N GLU A 194 -11.19 -8.63 0.81
CA GLU A 194 -11.52 -7.76 -0.33
C GLU A 194 -11.22 -6.29 -0.06
N TRP A 195 -10.05 -6.02 0.52
CA TRP A 195 -9.48 -4.67 0.64
C TRP A 195 -8.16 -4.59 -0.11
N CYS A 196 -7.93 -3.51 -0.84
CA CYS A 196 -6.63 -3.22 -1.41
C CYS A 196 -5.98 -2.04 -0.70
N SER A 197 -4.68 -1.86 -0.92
CA SER A 197 -3.89 -0.83 -0.25
C SER A 197 -2.86 -0.18 -1.16
N ARG A 198 -2.43 1.03 -0.81
CA ARG A 198 -1.33 1.76 -1.46
C ARG A 198 -0.66 2.68 -0.46
N ARG A 199 0.67 2.73 -0.48
CA ARG A 199 1.43 3.76 0.23
C ARG A 199 1.25 5.11 -0.48
N ILE A 200 0.85 6.14 0.26
CA ILE A 200 0.69 7.51 -0.27
C ILE A 200 1.75 8.47 0.29
N ASP A 201 2.38 8.10 1.39
CA ASP A 201 3.51 8.81 1.99
C ASP A 201 4.32 7.88 2.89
N GLY A 202 5.54 8.27 3.25
CA GLY A 202 6.31 7.63 4.30
C GLY A 202 7.72 8.19 4.40
N HIS A 203 8.42 7.88 5.47
CA HIS A 203 9.81 8.26 5.66
C HIS A 203 10.57 7.20 6.45
N SER A 204 11.89 7.26 6.36
CA SER A 204 12.81 6.50 7.19
C SER A 204 13.64 7.52 7.97
N LYS A 205 13.53 7.54 9.29
CA LYS A 205 14.31 8.47 10.12
C LYS A 205 14.65 7.82 11.45
N GLY A 206 15.94 7.88 11.81
CA GLY A 206 16.41 7.31 13.07
C GLY A 206 16.26 5.79 13.17
N GLY A 207 16.19 5.08 12.04
CA GLY A 207 15.95 3.64 11.97
C GLY A 207 14.47 3.23 12.04
N GLU A 208 13.57 4.15 12.38
CA GLU A 208 12.13 3.95 12.30
C GLU A 208 11.63 4.23 10.89
N ARG A 209 10.75 3.36 10.41
CA ARG A 209 10.15 3.45 9.08
C ARG A 209 8.64 3.47 9.22
N LEU A 210 8.07 4.62 8.92
CA LEU A 210 6.63 4.85 8.95
C LEU A 210 6.11 5.10 7.54
N ALA A 211 4.89 4.65 7.29
CA ALA A 211 4.16 4.98 6.07
C ALA A 211 2.72 5.37 6.39
N ALA A 212 2.23 6.32 5.61
CA ALA A 212 0.80 6.52 5.47
C ALA A 212 0.30 5.60 4.35
N VAL A 213 -0.51 4.62 4.73
CA VAL A 213 -1.10 3.64 3.82
C VAL A 213 -2.58 3.97 3.67
N CYS A 214 -3.01 4.06 2.42
CA CYS A 214 -4.42 4.17 2.10
C CYS A 214 -5.01 2.77 1.84
N ILE A 215 -6.22 2.51 2.34
CA ILE A 215 -6.91 1.20 2.24
C ILE A 215 -8.35 1.44 1.76
N TRP A 216 -8.80 0.70 0.75
CA TRP A 216 -10.13 0.87 0.14
C TRP A 216 -10.62 -0.40 -0.56
N ARG A 217 -11.89 -0.41 -0.98
CA ARG A 217 -12.48 -1.53 -1.73
C ARG A 217 -11.97 -1.58 -3.18
N PRO A 218 -11.49 -2.72 -3.68
CA PRO A 218 -10.98 -2.87 -5.04
C PRO A 218 -12.13 -2.81 -6.07
N TRP A 219 -11.80 -2.99 -7.36
CA TRP A 219 -12.83 -3.26 -8.37
C TRP A 219 -13.64 -4.51 -8.01
N ARG A 220 -14.89 -4.56 -8.46
CA ARG A 220 -15.70 -5.79 -8.38
C ARG A 220 -14.95 -6.95 -9.02
N PHE A 221 -14.91 -8.11 -8.34
CA PHE A 221 -14.21 -9.29 -8.83
C PHE A 221 -15.18 -10.39 -9.24
N GLU A 222 -15.40 -10.53 -10.55
CA GLU A 222 -16.26 -11.56 -11.12
C GLU A 222 -15.60 -12.17 -12.37
N PRO A 223 -14.57 -13.04 -12.19
CA PRO A 223 -13.81 -13.56 -13.31
C PRO A 223 -14.66 -14.46 -14.21
N LYS A 224 -14.59 -14.22 -15.53
CA LYS A 224 -15.04 -15.19 -16.54
C LYS A 224 -14.03 -16.33 -16.55
N ARG A 225 -14.42 -17.49 -16.00
CA ARG A 225 -13.59 -18.71 -16.00
C ARG A 225 -13.84 -19.54 -17.24
N ILE A 226 -12.77 -20.01 -17.87
CA ILE A 226 -12.80 -20.78 -19.11
C ILE A 226 -11.96 -22.03 -18.91
N LYS A 227 -12.51 -23.20 -19.26
CA LYS A 227 -11.76 -24.45 -19.09
C LYS A 227 -10.54 -24.52 -20.02
N GLU A 228 -10.71 -24.15 -21.28
CA GLU A 228 -9.65 -24.23 -22.30
C GLU A 228 -9.87 -23.11 -23.32
N THR A 229 -8.80 -22.42 -23.71
CA THR A 229 -8.81 -21.40 -24.77
C THR A 229 -7.46 -21.37 -25.49
N GLU A 230 -7.40 -20.75 -26.68
CA GLU A 230 -6.12 -20.44 -27.32
C GLU A 230 -5.35 -19.39 -26.49
N SER A 231 -6.05 -18.31 -26.09
CA SER A 231 -5.47 -17.23 -25.30
C SER A 231 -6.48 -16.45 -24.47
N THR A 232 -6.22 -16.29 -23.17
CA THR A 232 -7.03 -15.43 -22.28
C THR A 232 -7.10 -13.98 -22.75
N MET A 233 -6.08 -13.51 -23.49
CA MET A 233 -6.04 -12.17 -24.07
C MET A 233 -7.07 -11.93 -25.18
N ASP A 234 -7.46 -13.00 -25.88
CA ASP A 234 -8.44 -12.94 -26.98
C ASP A 234 -9.88 -13.12 -26.43
N GLU A 235 -10.01 -13.69 -25.23
CA GLU A 235 -11.29 -13.95 -24.56
C GLU A 235 -11.84 -12.77 -23.78
N LEU A 236 -10.98 -11.79 -23.44
CA LEU A 236 -11.36 -10.54 -22.79
C LEU A 236 -11.79 -9.52 -23.88
N PRO A 237 -13.07 -9.10 -23.92
CA PRO A 237 -13.57 -8.18 -24.94
C PRO A 237 -12.85 -6.83 -24.96
N ASP A 238 -12.74 -6.21 -26.13
CA ASP A 238 -12.10 -4.89 -26.27
C ASP A 238 -12.87 -3.75 -25.57
N ASP A 239 -14.16 -3.95 -25.29
CA ASP A 239 -15.02 -3.02 -24.57
C ASP A 239 -15.11 -3.28 -23.05
N SER A 240 -14.35 -4.26 -22.54
CA SER A 240 -14.26 -4.61 -21.11
C SER A 240 -13.92 -3.39 -20.25
N GLU A 241 -14.59 -3.25 -19.11
CA GLU A 241 -14.32 -2.19 -18.15
C GLU A 241 -13.05 -2.47 -17.34
N VAL A 242 -12.47 -1.42 -16.76
CA VAL A 242 -11.29 -1.56 -15.90
C VAL A 242 -11.66 -2.42 -14.68
N GLY A 243 -10.87 -3.46 -14.42
CA GLY A 243 -11.12 -4.46 -13.38
C GLY A 243 -11.73 -5.77 -13.90
N ASP A 244 -12.26 -5.79 -15.13
CA ASP A 244 -12.74 -7.04 -15.75
C ASP A 244 -11.60 -8.04 -15.94
N VAL A 245 -11.91 -9.32 -15.78
CA VAL A 245 -10.92 -10.39 -15.75
C VAL A 245 -11.44 -11.68 -16.41
N VAL A 246 -10.55 -12.34 -17.14
CA VAL A 246 -10.71 -13.70 -17.67
C VAL A 246 -9.63 -14.59 -17.09
N ILE A 247 -10.00 -15.79 -16.64
CA ILE A 247 -9.08 -16.81 -16.15
C ILE A 247 -9.31 -18.10 -16.95
N ALA A 248 -8.24 -18.80 -17.33
CA ALA A 248 -8.35 -20.09 -17.98
C ALA A 248 -7.56 -21.19 -17.27
N ASP A 249 -8.10 -22.42 -17.24
CA ASP A 249 -7.38 -23.58 -16.68
C ASP A 249 -6.26 -24.04 -17.62
N THR A 250 -6.42 -23.84 -18.93
CA THR A 250 -5.41 -24.23 -19.93
C THR A 250 -5.39 -23.29 -21.13
N GLN A 251 -4.19 -22.96 -21.62
CA GLN A 251 -3.96 -22.28 -22.90
C GLN A 251 -3.25 -23.19 -23.90
N THR A 252 -3.81 -23.34 -25.10
CA THR A 252 -3.24 -24.19 -26.18
C THR A 252 -2.32 -23.43 -27.14
N SER A 253 -2.42 -22.11 -27.19
CA SER A 253 -1.62 -21.25 -28.10
C SER A 253 -1.35 -19.89 -27.44
N GLY A 254 -0.86 -19.93 -26.19
CA GLY A 254 -0.57 -18.73 -25.43
C GLY A 254 0.50 -17.87 -26.09
N ARG A 255 0.37 -16.54 -25.93
CA ARG A 255 1.24 -15.58 -26.59
C ARG A 255 2.24 -14.96 -25.62
N GLY A 256 3.51 -15.03 -25.97
CA GLY A 256 4.60 -14.27 -25.39
C GLY A 256 4.87 -12.97 -26.16
N ARG A 257 5.86 -12.21 -25.69
CA ARG A 257 6.31 -11.00 -26.39
C ARG A 257 7.02 -11.35 -27.70
N ARG A 258 6.98 -10.42 -28.66
CA ARG A 258 7.64 -10.54 -29.99
C ARG A 258 7.19 -11.76 -30.79
N GLY A 259 6.00 -12.30 -30.51
CA GLY A 259 5.44 -13.45 -31.22
C GLY A 259 5.98 -14.80 -30.75
N ASN A 260 6.66 -14.86 -29.60
CA ASN A 260 7.04 -16.13 -28.99
C ASN A 260 5.80 -16.87 -28.47
N ASP A 261 5.83 -18.19 -28.47
CA ASP A 261 4.77 -19.01 -27.89
C ASP A 261 4.94 -19.16 -26.37
N TRP A 262 3.82 -19.22 -25.66
CA TRP A 262 3.76 -19.66 -24.27
C TRP A 262 3.18 -21.07 -24.21
N ILE A 263 4.02 -22.03 -23.84
CA ILE A 263 3.63 -23.44 -23.71
C ILE A 263 2.91 -23.63 -22.37
N GLY A 264 1.60 -23.81 -22.42
CA GLY A 264 0.79 -24.10 -21.24
C GLY A 264 0.84 -25.58 -20.86
N ILE A 265 0.90 -25.84 -19.56
CA ILE A 265 0.80 -27.17 -18.95
C ILE A 265 -0.32 -27.14 -17.92
N ASP A 266 -1.00 -28.28 -17.72
CA ASP A 266 -2.01 -28.43 -16.67
C ASP A 266 -1.46 -28.02 -15.29
N GLY A 267 -2.26 -27.25 -14.54
CA GLY A 267 -1.86 -26.65 -13.27
C GLY A 267 -1.15 -25.29 -13.37
N ASP A 268 -0.90 -24.78 -14.58
CA ASP A 268 -0.43 -23.41 -14.77
C ASP A 268 -1.50 -22.36 -14.48
N PHE A 269 -1.04 -21.14 -14.19
CA PHE A 269 -1.93 -20.00 -14.03
C PHE A 269 -2.00 -19.17 -15.31
N PHE A 270 -3.22 -18.92 -15.80
CA PHE A 270 -3.50 -18.01 -16.92
C PHE A 270 -4.62 -17.04 -16.58
N GLY A 271 -4.30 -15.75 -16.56
CA GLY A 271 -5.31 -14.71 -16.35
C GLY A 271 -5.03 -13.46 -17.16
N THR A 272 -6.07 -12.80 -17.65
CA THR A 272 -5.96 -11.49 -18.28
C THR A 272 -6.89 -10.49 -17.60
N TRP A 273 -6.33 -9.35 -17.18
CA TRP A 273 -7.08 -8.23 -16.59
C TRP A 273 -7.15 -7.03 -17.54
N CYS A 274 -8.27 -6.33 -17.56
CA CYS A 274 -8.37 -4.99 -18.13
C CYS A 274 -7.92 -3.95 -17.08
N ILE A 275 -6.86 -3.20 -17.39
CA ILE A 275 -6.33 -2.12 -16.54
C ILE A 275 -6.27 -0.80 -17.32
N VAL A 276 -6.06 0.29 -16.58
CA VAL A 276 -5.90 1.64 -17.16
C VAL A 276 -4.65 1.76 -18.04
N GLY A 277 -4.71 2.57 -19.10
CA GLY A 277 -3.58 2.83 -19.99
C GLY A 277 -2.93 4.22 -19.85
N PRO A 278 -1.87 4.49 -20.64
CA PRO A 278 -1.07 5.72 -20.59
C PRO A 278 -1.79 7.01 -20.97
N GLY A 279 -2.96 6.93 -21.62
CA GLY A 279 -3.76 8.12 -21.96
C GLY A 279 -4.67 8.55 -20.80
N THR A 280 -5.13 7.58 -20.03
CA THR A 280 -6.02 7.77 -18.86
C THR A 280 -5.23 8.16 -17.61
N THR A 281 -3.98 7.72 -17.55
CA THR A 281 -3.04 7.99 -16.46
C THR A 281 -1.85 8.73 -17.04
N LYS A 282 -1.20 9.68 -16.34
CA LYS A 282 0.01 10.36 -16.86
C LYS A 282 1.26 9.44 -16.87
N LEU A 283 1.06 8.13 -16.98
CA LEU A 283 2.07 7.09 -16.85
C LEU A 283 2.64 6.69 -18.21
N THR A 284 3.92 6.35 -18.24
CA THR A 284 4.55 5.81 -19.45
C THR A 284 4.34 4.30 -19.54
N THR A 285 4.56 3.72 -20.73
CA THR A 285 4.59 2.25 -20.90
C THR A 285 5.60 1.57 -19.98
N ARG A 286 6.71 2.24 -19.67
CA ARG A 286 7.72 1.74 -18.71
C ARG A 286 7.13 1.64 -17.31
N ASP A 287 6.44 2.68 -16.87
CA ASP A 287 5.80 2.69 -15.54
C ASP A 287 4.74 1.59 -15.45
N LEU A 288 3.93 1.38 -16.50
CA LEU A 288 2.94 0.29 -16.51
C LEU A 288 3.58 -1.10 -16.36
N HIS A 289 4.70 -1.37 -17.03
CA HIS A 289 5.44 -2.63 -16.86
C HIS A 289 5.93 -2.82 -15.43
N ILE A 290 6.54 -1.78 -14.86
CA ILE A 290 7.03 -1.77 -13.48
C ILE A 290 5.88 -2.04 -12.49
N MET A 291 4.78 -1.29 -12.60
CA MET A 291 3.60 -1.44 -11.75
C MET A 291 3.02 -2.85 -11.84
N SER A 292 2.88 -3.37 -13.05
CA SER A 292 2.24 -4.68 -13.28
C SER A 292 3.03 -5.79 -12.58
N VAL A 293 4.36 -5.80 -12.74
CA VAL A 293 5.17 -6.87 -12.15
C VAL A 293 5.34 -6.71 -10.65
N THR A 294 5.41 -5.46 -10.14
CA THR A 294 5.42 -5.19 -8.70
C THR A 294 4.12 -5.65 -8.04
N ALA A 295 2.95 -5.35 -8.64
CA ALA A 295 1.66 -5.80 -8.14
C ALA A 295 1.60 -7.34 -8.04
N VAL A 296 2.08 -8.05 -9.06
CA VAL A 296 2.08 -9.51 -9.07
C VAL A 296 3.05 -10.10 -8.03
N LEU A 297 4.23 -9.48 -7.84
CA LEU A 297 5.14 -9.90 -6.77
C LEU A 297 4.56 -9.68 -5.37
N GLU A 298 3.84 -8.59 -5.14
CA GLU A 298 3.14 -8.35 -3.87
C GLU A 298 2.06 -9.40 -3.63
N ALA A 299 1.28 -9.73 -4.65
CA ALA A 299 0.27 -10.78 -4.58
C ALA A 299 0.88 -12.14 -4.23
N LEU A 300 2.00 -12.50 -4.88
CA LEU A 300 2.72 -13.74 -4.60
C LEU A 300 3.27 -13.78 -3.16
N GLN A 301 3.85 -12.68 -2.67
CA GLN A 301 4.32 -12.60 -1.28
C GLN A 301 3.16 -12.76 -0.28
N ALA A 302 2.03 -12.10 -0.53
CA ALA A 302 0.84 -12.23 0.31
C ALA A 302 0.27 -13.67 0.28
N PHE A 303 0.31 -14.30 -0.89
CA PHE A 303 -0.16 -15.67 -1.11
C PHE A 303 0.70 -16.69 -0.36
N THR A 304 2.03 -16.53 -0.37
CA THR A 304 2.96 -17.42 0.35
C THR A 304 3.09 -17.13 1.85
N GLY A 305 2.26 -16.23 2.40
CA GLY A 305 2.26 -15.89 3.83
C GLY A 305 3.37 -14.94 4.28
N ASN A 306 4.09 -14.30 3.36
CA ASN A 306 5.12 -13.28 3.68
C ASN A 306 4.52 -11.89 3.96
N GLY A 307 3.20 -11.75 3.85
CA GLY A 307 2.50 -10.48 4.02
C GLY A 307 2.59 -9.56 2.80
N ILE A 308 2.01 -8.36 2.91
CA ILE A 308 2.13 -7.29 1.90
C ILE A 308 3.08 -6.23 2.43
N ASP A 309 4.21 -6.03 1.74
CA ASP A 309 5.18 -4.98 2.09
C ASP A 309 4.86 -3.68 1.35
N ARG A 310 4.55 -2.62 2.10
CA ARG A 310 4.33 -1.26 1.56
C ARG A 310 5.48 -0.30 1.89
N ILE A 311 6.50 -0.74 2.63
CA ILE A 311 7.44 0.16 3.31
C ILE A 311 8.91 -0.29 3.17
N GLY A 312 9.20 -1.57 3.42
CA GLY A 312 10.56 -2.07 3.67
C GLY A 312 11.33 -2.54 2.44
N TRP A 313 10.61 -2.85 1.35
CA TRP A 313 11.15 -3.20 0.04
C TRP A 313 12.25 -4.27 0.07
N ARG A 314 12.08 -5.32 0.87
CA ARG A 314 13.00 -6.48 0.86
C ARG A 314 12.24 -7.74 0.44
N PRO A 315 12.52 -8.32 -0.74
CA PRO A 315 11.94 -9.59 -1.12
C PRO A 315 12.28 -10.63 -0.05
N LYS A 316 11.28 -11.08 0.73
CA LYS A 316 11.42 -12.18 1.71
C LYS A 316 11.32 -13.55 1.04
N SER A 317 11.49 -13.62 -0.27
CA SER A 317 11.36 -14.83 -1.08
C SER A 317 12.51 -14.94 -2.09
N ASP A 318 12.65 -16.13 -2.66
CA ASP A 318 13.53 -16.41 -3.79
C ASP A 318 12.99 -15.89 -5.13
N LEU A 319 11.81 -15.25 -5.13
CA LEU A 319 11.23 -14.60 -6.29
C LEU A 319 11.90 -13.26 -6.58
N GLY A 320 11.80 -12.86 -7.84
CA GLY A 320 12.21 -11.54 -8.29
C GLY A 320 11.73 -11.26 -9.71
N VAL A 321 12.25 -10.19 -10.28
CA VAL A 321 11.84 -9.72 -11.62
C VAL A 321 13.02 -9.52 -12.53
N ARG A 322 12.83 -9.88 -13.81
CA ARG A 322 13.76 -9.57 -14.89
C ARG A 322 13.07 -8.65 -15.89
N TRP A 323 13.74 -7.53 -16.19
CA TRP A 323 13.19 -6.51 -17.06
C TRP A 323 12.84 -7.07 -18.45
N PRO A 324 11.68 -6.68 -19.03
CA PRO A 324 10.67 -5.76 -18.50
C PRO A 324 9.47 -6.41 -17.83
N ASN A 325 9.35 -7.74 -17.87
CA ASN A 325 8.06 -8.39 -17.64
C ASN A 325 8.14 -9.85 -17.20
N ASP A 326 9.34 -10.39 -16.94
CA ASP A 326 9.51 -11.78 -16.53
C ASP A 326 9.52 -11.88 -15.00
N LEU A 327 8.81 -12.87 -14.48
CA LEU A 327 8.95 -13.33 -13.10
C LEU A 327 10.03 -14.40 -13.08
N VAL A 328 10.92 -14.29 -12.09
CA VAL A 328 12.09 -15.17 -11.97
C VAL A 328 12.23 -15.70 -10.55
N ARG A 329 12.90 -16.84 -10.40
CA ARG A 329 13.12 -17.54 -9.14
C ARG A 329 14.59 -17.97 -8.99
N GLY A 330 15.08 -17.96 -7.75
CA GLY A 330 16.41 -18.43 -7.40
C GLY A 330 17.54 -17.45 -7.73
N GLU A 331 18.77 -17.83 -7.38
CA GLU A 331 19.96 -16.98 -7.57
C GLU A 331 20.28 -16.72 -9.04
N ASP A 332 20.05 -17.72 -9.90
CA ASP A 332 20.28 -17.65 -11.34
C ASP A 332 19.18 -16.90 -12.11
N ALA A 333 18.16 -16.39 -11.41
CA ALA A 333 17.03 -15.67 -12.01
C ALA A 333 16.31 -16.47 -13.10
N GLU A 334 15.97 -17.71 -12.77
CA GLU A 334 15.31 -18.65 -13.66
C GLU A 334 13.87 -18.25 -13.92
N LYS A 335 13.44 -18.26 -15.19
CA LYS A 335 12.09 -17.78 -15.55
C LYS A 335 11.01 -18.76 -15.07
N CYS A 336 10.03 -18.25 -14.35
CA CYS A 336 8.90 -19.02 -13.84
C CYS A 336 7.53 -18.39 -14.16
N GLY A 337 7.53 -17.18 -14.75
CA GLY A 337 6.31 -16.48 -15.14
C GLY A 337 6.59 -15.33 -16.10
N GLY A 338 5.53 -14.77 -16.68
CA GLY A 338 5.63 -13.62 -17.57
C GLY A 338 4.34 -12.85 -17.69
N LEU A 339 4.48 -11.53 -17.87
CA LEU A 339 3.37 -10.61 -18.05
C LEU A 339 3.38 -10.05 -19.47
N LEU A 340 2.22 -9.87 -20.09
CA LEU A 340 2.09 -9.29 -21.43
C LEU A 340 1.09 -8.14 -21.41
N LEU A 341 1.55 -6.95 -21.78
CA LEU A 341 0.71 -5.76 -21.90
C LEU A 341 0.31 -5.60 -23.38
N HIS A 342 -0.98 -5.48 -23.65
CA HIS A 342 -1.49 -5.19 -24.98
C HIS A 342 -2.49 -4.03 -24.91
N ALA A 343 -2.18 -2.95 -25.62
CA ALA A 343 -3.06 -1.80 -25.68
C ALA A 343 -4.35 -2.11 -26.45
N ARG A 344 -5.45 -1.54 -25.96
CA ARG A 344 -6.77 -1.51 -26.60
C ARG A 344 -7.28 -0.08 -26.59
N THR A 345 -7.91 0.35 -27.67
CA THR A 345 -8.45 1.70 -27.79
C THR A 345 -9.97 1.62 -27.74
N ARG A 346 -10.56 2.31 -26.77
CA ARG A 346 -12.01 2.50 -26.68
C ARG A 346 -12.30 4.00 -26.83
N GLY A 347 -12.71 4.40 -28.04
CA GLY A 347 -12.91 5.82 -28.35
C GLY A 347 -11.62 6.61 -28.17
N ASN A 348 -11.60 7.56 -27.24
CA ASN A 348 -10.42 8.38 -26.92
C ASN A 348 -9.58 7.83 -25.76
N GLU A 349 -10.02 6.76 -25.10
CA GLU A 349 -9.30 6.16 -23.97
C GLU A 349 -8.48 4.94 -24.41
N VAL A 350 -7.28 4.84 -23.85
CA VAL A 350 -6.41 3.67 -24.01
C VAL A 350 -6.53 2.81 -22.76
N ARG A 351 -6.95 1.56 -22.93
CA ARG A 351 -6.96 0.51 -21.92
C ARG A 351 -5.86 -0.50 -22.22
N ILE A 352 -5.47 -1.30 -21.23
CA ILE A 352 -4.46 -2.34 -21.39
C ILE A 352 -5.08 -3.66 -20.97
N HIS A 353 -4.97 -4.67 -21.82
CA HIS A 353 -5.13 -6.06 -21.40
C HIS A 353 -3.77 -6.52 -20.88
N LEU A 354 -3.73 -6.88 -19.59
CA LEU A 354 -2.58 -7.41 -18.88
C LEU A 354 -2.74 -8.92 -18.75
N GLY A 355 -2.11 -9.68 -19.64
CA GLY A 355 -2.02 -11.13 -19.56
C GLY A 355 -0.92 -11.55 -18.59
N ILE A 356 -1.21 -12.54 -17.75
CA ILE A 356 -0.33 -13.08 -16.73
C ILE A 356 -0.31 -14.60 -16.91
N GLY A 357 0.89 -15.14 -17.16
CA GLY A 357 1.15 -16.57 -17.24
C GLY A 357 2.19 -16.99 -16.21
N MET A 358 1.93 -18.05 -15.45
CA MET A 358 2.87 -18.59 -14.48
C MET A 358 2.93 -20.11 -14.51
N ASN A 359 4.14 -20.66 -14.35
CA ASN A 359 4.37 -22.10 -14.31
C ASN A 359 3.87 -22.67 -12.98
N GLY A 360 2.92 -23.60 -12.99
CA GLY A 360 2.51 -24.36 -11.79
C GLY A 360 3.42 -25.55 -11.49
N SER A 361 4.14 -26.05 -12.49
CA SER A 361 5.08 -27.16 -12.37
C SER A 361 6.38 -26.92 -13.15
N SER A 362 7.46 -27.59 -12.71
CA SER A 362 8.73 -27.62 -13.44
C SER A 362 8.56 -28.21 -14.82
N ARG A 363 9.23 -27.64 -15.83
CA ARG A 363 9.18 -28.15 -17.20
C ARG A 363 10.53 -27.98 -17.91
N THR A 364 10.77 -28.82 -18.91
CA THR A 364 11.91 -28.66 -19.80
C THR A 364 11.42 -28.22 -21.18
N VAL A 365 11.97 -27.10 -21.67
CA VAL A 365 11.72 -26.60 -23.03
C VAL A 365 13.08 -26.40 -23.69
N GLU A 366 13.31 -27.06 -24.83
CA GLU A 366 14.58 -26.98 -25.58
C GLU A 366 15.83 -27.22 -24.69
N ASP A 367 15.80 -28.30 -23.90
CA ASP A 367 16.84 -28.69 -22.94
C ASP A 367 17.10 -27.71 -21.77
N TYR A 368 16.27 -26.67 -21.65
CA TYR A 368 16.32 -25.73 -20.54
C TYR A 368 15.24 -26.04 -19.50
N LEU A 369 15.62 -26.12 -18.22
CA LEU A 369 14.71 -26.36 -17.11
C LEU A 369 14.11 -25.04 -16.61
N TYR A 370 12.79 -24.92 -16.69
CA TYR A 370 12.04 -23.81 -16.12
C TYR A 370 11.37 -24.27 -14.82
N PRO A 371 11.63 -23.59 -13.68
CA PRO A 371 11.00 -23.93 -12.40
C PRO A 371 9.53 -23.46 -12.34
N PRO A 372 8.74 -24.00 -11.40
CA PRO A 372 7.43 -23.45 -11.07
C PRO A 372 7.59 -22.12 -10.33
N ILE A 373 6.57 -21.26 -10.43
CA ILE A 373 6.51 -20.00 -9.68
C ILE A 373 6.53 -20.27 -8.18
N LEU A 374 5.78 -21.27 -7.72
CA LEU A 374 5.66 -21.68 -6.32
C LEU A 374 5.55 -23.20 -6.23
N GLU A 375 5.83 -23.75 -5.05
CA GLU A 375 5.51 -25.15 -4.75
C GLU A 375 4.05 -25.27 -4.27
N GLY A 376 3.28 -26.19 -4.85
CA GLY A 376 1.89 -26.42 -4.48
C GLY A 376 0.88 -25.84 -5.49
N THR A 377 -0.38 -25.70 -5.05
CA THR A 377 -1.46 -25.16 -5.89
C THR A 377 -1.37 -23.63 -6.00
N LEU A 378 -1.82 -23.10 -7.14
CA LEU A 378 -1.99 -21.67 -7.40
C LEU A 378 -3.46 -21.21 -7.21
N ASP A 379 -4.35 -22.09 -6.75
CA ASP A 379 -5.76 -21.77 -6.51
C ASP A 379 -5.92 -20.61 -5.52
N GLY A 380 -6.70 -19.60 -5.90
CA GLY A 380 -6.96 -18.41 -5.08
C GLY A 380 -5.87 -17.32 -5.20
N LEU A 381 -4.85 -17.53 -6.03
CA LEU A 381 -3.86 -16.49 -6.34
C LEU A 381 -4.50 -15.34 -7.11
N GLU A 382 -5.55 -15.61 -7.90
CA GLU A 382 -6.27 -14.62 -8.69
C GLU A 382 -6.87 -13.49 -7.84
N ASP A 383 -7.38 -13.79 -6.64
CA ASP A 383 -7.93 -12.80 -5.72
C ASP A 383 -6.83 -11.83 -5.27
N ARG A 384 -5.66 -12.38 -4.92
CA ARG A 384 -4.49 -11.61 -4.51
C ARG A 384 -3.98 -10.71 -5.62
N ILE A 385 -3.90 -11.25 -6.84
CA ILE A 385 -3.49 -10.49 -8.02
C ILE A 385 -4.48 -9.35 -8.27
N HIS A 386 -5.78 -9.62 -8.19
CA HIS A 386 -6.82 -8.63 -8.40
C HIS A 386 -6.71 -7.45 -7.43
N HIS A 387 -6.58 -7.74 -6.14
CA HIS A 387 -6.43 -6.70 -5.11
C HIS A 387 -5.13 -5.92 -5.24
N ALA A 388 -4.01 -6.58 -5.55
CA ALA A 388 -2.75 -5.91 -5.79
C ALA A 388 -2.83 -4.99 -7.03
N LEU A 389 -3.41 -5.47 -8.13
CA LEU A 389 -3.63 -4.67 -9.33
C LEU A 389 -4.53 -3.46 -9.04
N ALA A 390 -5.60 -3.62 -8.26
CA ALA A 390 -6.43 -2.49 -7.81
C ALA A 390 -5.59 -1.48 -6.99
N GLY A 391 -4.78 -1.98 -6.05
CA GLY A 391 -3.85 -1.17 -5.26
C GLY A 391 -2.92 -0.31 -6.11
N TRP A 392 -2.49 -0.78 -7.29
CA TRP A 392 -1.59 -0.03 -8.17
C TRP A 392 -2.30 0.79 -9.27
N PHE A 393 -3.34 0.25 -9.89
CA PHE A 393 -3.92 0.78 -11.12
C PHE A 393 -5.30 1.42 -10.96
N MET A 394 -6.01 1.16 -9.84
CA MET A 394 -7.30 1.79 -9.62
C MET A 394 -7.15 3.31 -9.47
N ILE A 395 -7.90 4.04 -10.29
CA ILE A 395 -8.11 5.48 -10.15
C ILE A 395 -9.25 5.67 -9.17
N HIS A 396 -8.90 5.96 -7.92
CA HIS A 396 -9.87 6.20 -6.85
C HIS A 396 -10.16 7.70 -6.72
N PRO A 397 -11.41 8.13 -6.45
CA PRO A 397 -11.74 9.56 -6.35
C PRO A 397 -10.98 10.33 -5.26
N ARG A 398 -10.52 9.61 -4.23
CA ARG A 398 -9.80 10.16 -3.07
C ARG A 398 -8.30 9.82 -3.03
N VAL A 399 -7.88 8.67 -3.56
CA VAL A 399 -6.51 8.19 -3.34
C VAL A 399 -5.59 8.77 -4.42
N PRO A 400 -4.46 9.40 -4.06
CA PRO A 400 -3.51 9.90 -5.05
C PRO A 400 -2.95 8.79 -5.93
N SER A 401 -2.48 9.16 -7.12
CA SER A 401 -1.74 8.24 -8.00
C SER A 401 -0.52 7.65 -7.28
N PRO A 402 -0.06 6.45 -7.68
CA PRO A 402 1.12 5.82 -7.09
C PRO A 402 2.35 6.74 -7.12
N ASP A 403 3.13 6.70 -6.04
CA ASP A 403 4.45 7.32 -6.00
C ASP A 403 5.39 6.55 -6.92
N LEU A 404 5.69 7.14 -8.09
CA LEU A 404 6.51 6.52 -9.11
C LEU A 404 7.95 6.29 -8.67
N GLU A 405 8.47 7.12 -7.77
CA GLU A 405 9.82 6.95 -7.26
C GLU A 405 9.88 5.77 -6.30
N ALA A 406 8.96 5.72 -5.34
CA ALA A 406 8.82 4.59 -4.42
C ALA A 406 8.60 3.27 -5.18
N MET A 407 7.75 3.31 -6.21
CA MET A 407 7.50 2.19 -7.11
C MET A 407 8.76 1.71 -7.84
N ARG A 408 9.56 2.62 -8.41
CA ARG A 408 10.81 2.25 -9.10
C ARG A 408 11.81 1.65 -8.13
N ARG A 409 11.93 2.23 -6.93
CA ARG A 409 12.75 1.70 -5.83
C ARG A 409 12.34 0.27 -5.46
N THR A 410 11.03 0.03 -5.37
CA THR A 410 10.45 -1.32 -5.14
C THR A 410 10.91 -2.31 -6.18
N TRP A 411 10.75 -1.94 -7.44
CA TRP A 411 11.05 -2.81 -8.57
C TRP A 411 12.54 -3.14 -8.63
N TRP A 412 13.38 -2.14 -8.41
CA TRP A 412 14.82 -2.33 -8.35
C TRP A 412 15.24 -3.25 -7.21
N ALA A 413 14.62 -3.13 -6.04
CA ALA A 413 14.90 -4.01 -4.91
C ALA A 413 14.47 -5.47 -5.17
N ALA A 414 13.45 -5.69 -6.00
CA ALA A 414 13.01 -7.01 -6.42
C ALA A 414 13.72 -7.54 -7.68
N SER A 415 14.51 -6.70 -8.34
CA SER A 415 15.13 -7.05 -9.61
C SER A 415 16.24 -8.08 -9.42
N ARG A 416 16.24 -9.12 -10.25
CA ARG A 416 17.31 -10.10 -10.34
C ARG A 416 17.96 -9.95 -11.73
N THR A 417 19.28 -9.86 -11.75
CA THR A 417 20.10 -9.82 -12.97
C THR A 417 19.68 -8.79 -14.04
N THR A 418 19.59 -7.51 -13.67
CA THR A 418 19.35 -6.45 -14.66
C THR A 418 20.64 -6.00 -15.37
N ARG A 419 20.59 -5.89 -16.71
CA ARG A 419 21.64 -5.17 -17.45
C ARG A 419 21.29 -3.68 -17.43
N VAL A 420 22.13 -2.87 -16.81
CA VAL A 420 21.99 -1.42 -16.82
C VAL A 420 22.75 -0.89 -18.05
N ILE A 421 22.02 -0.30 -19.00
CA ILE A 421 22.63 0.51 -20.06
C ILE A 421 22.51 1.97 -19.62
N SER A 422 23.61 2.56 -19.14
CA SER A 422 23.66 3.97 -18.76
C SER A 422 23.72 4.85 -20.02
N GLU A 423 22.88 5.88 -20.11
CA GLU A 423 23.00 6.89 -21.19
C GLU A 423 24.23 7.80 -20.99
N ILE A 424 24.68 7.98 -19.74
CA ILE A 424 25.78 8.88 -19.36
C ILE A 424 27.14 8.19 -19.53
N ARG A 425 27.23 6.89 -19.24
CA ARG A 425 28.42 6.07 -19.47
C ARG A 425 28.16 5.15 -20.65
N ARG A 426 28.58 5.55 -21.86
CA ARG A 426 28.53 4.73 -23.07
C ARG A 426 29.31 3.41 -22.87
N GLY A 427 28.62 2.39 -22.40
CA GLY A 427 29.10 1.02 -22.21
C GLY A 427 28.00 0.14 -21.62
N GLU A 428 27.79 -1.06 -22.16
CA GLU A 428 26.92 -2.05 -21.54
C GLU A 428 27.51 -2.48 -20.20
N MET A 429 26.81 -2.25 -19.08
CA MET A 429 27.19 -2.80 -17.78
C MET A 429 26.13 -3.81 -17.33
N GLN A 430 26.56 -5.04 -17.09
CA GLN A 430 25.73 -6.02 -16.40
C GLN A 430 25.85 -5.72 -14.90
N VAL A 431 24.75 -5.28 -14.28
CA VAL A 431 24.76 -4.85 -12.87
C VAL A 431 23.65 -5.58 -12.15
N ASN A 432 24.03 -6.50 -11.28
CA ASN A 432 23.06 -7.08 -10.38
C ASN A 432 22.77 -6.03 -9.30
N ALA A 433 21.60 -5.40 -9.35
CA ALA A 433 21.11 -4.57 -8.26
C ALA A 433 20.85 -5.48 -7.07
N PHE A 434 21.53 -5.25 -5.96
CA PHE A 434 21.42 -6.11 -4.77
C PHE A 434 20.98 -5.36 -3.53
N HIS A 435 21.06 -4.02 -3.52
CA HIS A 435 20.82 -3.26 -2.30
C HIS A 435 20.22 -1.89 -2.57
N LEU A 436 19.09 -1.60 -1.94
CA LEU A 436 18.56 -0.25 -1.76
C LEU A 436 18.68 0.07 -0.27
N ASP A 437 19.41 1.13 0.07
CA ASP A 437 19.51 1.64 1.44
C ASP A 437 19.02 3.09 1.54
N GLU A 438 19.27 3.73 2.68
CA GLU A 438 18.88 5.12 2.93
C GLU A 438 19.68 6.13 2.09
N GLU A 439 20.84 5.72 1.54
CA GLU A 439 21.72 6.57 0.73
C GLU A 439 21.45 6.44 -0.78
N GLY A 440 20.83 5.35 -1.25
CA GLY A 440 20.49 5.20 -2.66
C GLY A 440 20.30 3.76 -3.14
N LEU A 441 20.18 3.61 -4.46
CA LEU A 441 20.17 2.31 -5.12
C LEU A 441 21.62 1.90 -5.42
N HIS A 442 22.05 0.75 -4.93
CA HIS A 442 23.40 0.23 -5.13
C HIS A 442 23.39 -1.05 -5.97
N GLY A 443 24.25 -1.09 -6.98
CA GLY A 443 24.45 -2.24 -7.84
C GLY A 443 25.86 -2.80 -7.75
N TRP A 444 26.02 -4.09 -8.05
CA TRP A 444 27.33 -4.72 -8.17
C TRP A 444 27.55 -5.20 -9.60
N ASN A 445 28.69 -4.80 -10.18
CA ASN A 445 29.02 -5.05 -11.58
C ASN A 445 29.99 -6.23 -11.80
N GLY A 446 30.26 -7.05 -10.77
CA GLY A 446 31.31 -8.06 -10.81
C GLY A 446 32.62 -7.69 -10.10
N VAL A 447 32.86 -6.40 -9.84
CA VAL A 447 34.16 -5.88 -9.36
C VAL A 447 34.00 -4.92 -8.18
N SER A 448 32.98 -4.06 -8.19
CA SER A 448 32.73 -3.07 -7.14
C SER A 448 31.25 -2.78 -6.96
N VAL A 449 30.89 -2.25 -5.80
CA VAL A 449 29.59 -1.61 -5.58
C VAL A 449 29.58 -0.26 -6.32
N ILE A 450 28.48 0.04 -6.99
CA ILE A 450 28.27 1.28 -7.76
C ILE A 450 26.96 1.89 -7.27
N ASP A 451 27.01 3.19 -6.96
CA ASP A 451 25.83 4.00 -6.75
C ASP A 451 25.07 4.17 -8.08
N LEU A 452 23.84 3.69 -8.13
CA LEU A 452 22.90 3.75 -9.24
C LEU A 452 21.79 4.80 -9.02
N SER A 453 21.95 5.72 -8.06
CA SER A 453 20.97 6.77 -7.77
C SER A 453 20.67 7.67 -8.99
N ASP A 454 21.62 7.76 -9.93
CA ASP A 454 21.48 8.50 -11.20
C ASP A 454 20.83 7.68 -12.34
N VAL A 455 20.44 6.42 -12.11
CA VAL A 455 19.98 5.45 -13.15
C VAL A 455 18.44 5.36 -13.22
N ILE A 456 17.71 6.27 -12.57
CA ILE A 456 16.22 6.28 -12.49
C ILE A 456 15.54 6.71 -13.79
#